data_AF-A0A1M7DEB9-F1
#
_entry.id   AF-A0A1M7DEB9-F1
#
_cell.length_a   1.000
_cell.length_b   1.000
_cell.length_c   1.000
_cell.angle_alpha   90.00
_cell.angle_beta   90.00
_cell.angle_gamma   90.00
#
_symmetry.space_group_name_H-M   'P 1'
#
loop_
_entity.id
_entity.type
_entity.pdbx_description
1 polymer ?
#
loop_
_entity_poly.entity_id
_entity_poly.type
_entity_poly.pdbx_seq_one_letter_code
_entity_poly.pdbx_strand_id
1 'polypeptide(L)'
;MDLREKPGKIQTFLEWMLRFRLIAVVAMVVTTVSFVATNWQEMVSPSLAASESFGMWFANIESVQNLWSSSRFIAVAAIACVVMFTVFGGVRGAIASVVSAALSFVALYVMGGSESMPLPMFGILTLVALVMLFFVKLSVSCALFPFVLSWLFLTGLLSVLPQLVEPSWLVWAVLSAFGFASAMVLSVVAGKHLGAGDPQAGALIKAAKQLMTPVLVGALLLIASIAFDMPAEASEEAPSVTSNIPGALLYFAVFGVWFFSFFFPMASFAPWERLRSGTRRVEMKDKKKSAAKSKKKK
;
A
#
# COMPACT_ATOMS: atom_id res chain seq x y z
N MET A 1 12.15 14.80 15.80
CA MET A 1 12.51 13.47 16.31
C MET A 1 12.94 13.66 17.74
N ASP A 2 12.39 12.90 18.68
CA ASP A 2 12.93 12.91 20.04
C ASP A 2 14.36 12.36 19.97
N LEU A 3 15.34 13.26 20.12
CA LEU A 3 16.77 12.97 20.07
C LEU A 3 17.24 12.09 21.25
N ARG A 4 16.31 11.60 22.09
CA ARG A 4 16.60 10.86 23.33
C ARG A 4 16.54 9.34 23.18
N GLU A 5 15.87 8.81 22.15
CA GLU A 5 15.84 7.37 21.91
C GLU A 5 16.79 7.01 20.77
N LYS A 6 17.66 6.01 20.99
CA LYS A 6 18.48 5.47 19.91
C LYS A 6 17.55 4.94 18.81
N PRO A 7 17.78 5.29 17.53
CA PRO A 7 16.95 4.80 16.45
C PRO A 7 17.02 3.27 16.41
N GLY A 8 15.86 2.62 16.51
CA GLY A 8 15.76 1.16 16.36
C GLY A 8 16.05 0.73 14.91
N LYS A 9 16.35 -0.55 14.70
CA LYS A 9 16.72 -1.10 13.36
C LYS A 9 15.74 -0.71 12.24
N ILE A 10 14.44 -0.81 12.51
CA ILE A 10 13.36 -0.45 11.56
C ILE A 10 13.42 1.03 11.20
N GLN A 11 13.62 1.89 12.19
CA GLN A 11 13.70 3.33 11.98
C GLN A 11 14.93 3.67 11.14
N THR A 12 16.08 3.07 11.44
CA THR A 12 17.31 3.23 10.65
C THR A 12 17.11 2.80 9.21
N PHE A 13 16.44 1.67 8.96
CA PHE A 13 16.11 1.21 7.61
C PHE A 13 15.23 2.24 6.85
N LEU A 14 14.15 2.71 7.46
CA LEU A 14 13.27 3.71 6.85
C LEU A 14 13.98 5.04 6.60
N GLU A 15 14.88 5.44 7.49
CA GLU A 15 15.75 6.61 7.30
C GLU A 15 16.69 6.42 6.10
N TRP A 16 17.30 5.24 5.94
CA TRP A 16 18.12 4.93 4.78
C TRP A 16 17.31 4.98 3.48
N MET A 17 16.09 4.44 3.47
CA MET A 17 15.18 4.52 2.31
C MET A 17 14.84 5.96 1.95
N LEU A 18 14.64 6.84 2.95
CA LEU A 18 14.43 8.28 2.69
C LEU A 18 15.71 9.01 2.26
N ARG A 19 16.89 8.59 2.72
CA ARG A 19 18.17 9.18 2.30
C ARG A 19 18.49 8.83 0.85
N PHE A 20 18.26 7.59 0.45
CA PHE A 20 18.50 7.10 -0.91
C PHE A 20 17.28 7.21 -1.83
N ARG A 21 16.25 7.95 -1.41
CA ARG A 21 14.99 8.09 -2.15
C ARG A 21 15.16 8.48 -3.62
N LEU A 22 16.16 9.33 -3.92
CA LEU A 22 16.39 9.82 -5.27
C LEU A 22 16.85 8.70 -6.22
N ILE A 23 17.60 7.72 -5.71
CA ILE A 23 18.01 6.54 -6.48
C ILE A 23 16.77 5.70 -6.84
N ALA A 24 15.89 5.46 -5.86
CA ALA A 24 14.65 4.73 -6.08
C ALA A 24 13.72 5.44 -7.09
N VAL A 25 13.61 6.77 -7.01
CA VAL A 25 12.82 7.57 -7.96
C VAL A 25 13.40 7.46 -9.37
N VAL A 26 14.71 7.67 -9.53
CA VAL A 26 15.36 7.61 -10.84
C VAL A 26 15.22 6.22 -11.44
N ALA A 27 15.46 5.17 -10.66
CA ALA A 27 15.28 3.79 -11.11
C ALA A 27 13.82 3.54 -11.54
N MET A 28 12.84 3.97 -10.74
CA MET A 28 11.43 3.85 -11.06
C MET A 28 11.04 4.60 -12.34
N VAL A 29 11.47 5.84 -12.50
CA VAL A 29 11.13 6.66 -13.68
C VAL A 29 11.77 6.07 -14.93
N VAL A 30 13.07 5.75 -14.89
CA VAL A 30 13.79 5.17 -16.05
C VAL A 30 13.15 3.85 -16.47
N THR A 31 12.88 2.95 -15.53
CA THR A 31 12.24 1.67 -15.84
C THR A 31 10.82 1.87 -16.36
N THR A 32 9.99 2.66 -15.70
CA THR A 32 8.60 2.90 -16.12
C THR A 32 8.54 3.53 -17.51
N VAL A 33 9.36 4.54 -17.80
CA VAL A 33 9.42 5.17 -19.14
C VAL A 33 9.91 4.18 -20.18
N SER A 34 10.90 3.34 -19.85
CA SER A 34 11.39 2.30 -20.76
C SER A 34 10.29 1.30 -21.10
N PHE A 35 9.55 0.81 -20.09
CA PHE A 35 8.43 -0.11 -20.30
C PHE A 35 7.28 0.51 -21.09
N VAL A 36 6.93 1.77 -20.82
CA VAL A 36 5.93 2.49 -21.61
C VAL A 36 6.37 2.66 -23.06
N ALA A 37 7.67 2.84 -23.32
CA ALA A 37 8.18 3.01 -24.67
C ALA A 37 8.27 1.69 -25.45
N THR A 38 8.65 0.58 -24.80
CA THR A 38 8.93 -0.68 -25.50
C THR A 38 7.83 -1.72 -25.37
N ASN A 39 7.21 -1.86 -24.18
CA ASN A 39 6.33 -2.97 -23.81
C ASN A 39 5.05 -2.49 -23.10
N TRP A 40 4.43 -1.39 -23.54
CA TRP A 40 3.29 -0.81 -22.82
C TRP A 40 2.09 -1.77 -22.67
N GLN A 41 1.92 -2.70 -23.63
CA GLN A 41 0.88 -3.72 -23.58
C GLN A 41 1.09 -4.69 -22.40
N GLU A 42 2.33 -5.05 -22.09
CA GLU A 42 2.67 -5.91 -20.94
C GLU A 42 2.47 -5.21 -19.60
N MET A 43 2.53 -3.87 -19.55
CA MET A 43 2.18 -3.12 -18.34
C MET A 43 0.67 -3.10 -18.08
N VAL A 44 -0.14 -3.12 -19.13
CA VAL A 44 -1.61 -3.01 -19.06
C VAL A 44 -2.27 -4.37 -18.89
N SER A 45 -1.66 -5.43 -19.43
CA SER A 45 -2.21 -6.79 -19.39
C SER A 45 -2.56 -7.30 -17.99
N PRO A 46 -1.80 -7.02 -16.91
CA PRO A 46 -2.15 -7.50 -15.58
C PRO A 46 -3.46 -6.88 -15.07
N SER A 47 -3.68 -5.59 -15.37
CA SER A 47 -4.91 -4.89 -14.97
C SER A 47 -6.12 -5.34 -15.77
N LEU A 48 -5.94 -5.56 -17.07
CA LEU A 48 -6.99 -6.06 -17.96
C LEU A 48 -7.43 -7.47 -17.55
N ALA A 49 -6.48 -8.39 -17.44
CA ALA A 49 -6.75 -9.77 -17.11
C ALA A 49 -7.28 -9.93 -15.68
N ALA A 50 -6.86 -9.07 -14.75
CA ALA A 50 -7.43 -9.01 -13.40
C ALA A 50 -8.88 -8.53 -13.40
N SER A 51 -9.22 -7.55 -14.25
CA SER A 51 -10.60 -7.07 -14.41
C SER A 51 -11.50 -8.16 -15.01
N GLU A 52 -11.03 -8.85 -16.05
CA GLU A 52 -11.76 -9.94 -16.70
C GLU A 52 -11.96 -11.13 -15.77
N SER A 53 -10.89 -11.62 -15.13
CA SER A 53 -10.96 -12.72 -14.15
C SER A 53 -11.85 -12.38 -12.96
N PHE A 54 -11.84 -11.13 -12.48
CA PHE A 54 -12.78 -10.68 -11.45
C PHE A 54 -14.23 -10.71 -11.95
N GLY A 55 -14.49 -10.27 -13.18
CA GLY A 55 -15.81 -10.32 -13.80
C GLY A 55 -16.33 -11.76 -13.94
N MET A 56 -15.50 -12.67 -14.43
CA MET A 56 -15.84 -14.10 -14.56
C MET A 56 -16.09 -14.75 -13.19
N TRP A 57 -15.21 -14.50 -12.22
CA TRP A 57 -15.37 -15.00 -10.85
C TRP A 57 -16.68 -14.51 -10.25
N PHE A 58 -17.01 -13.22 -10.42
CA PHE A 58 -18.26 -12.65 -9.91
C PHE A 58 -19.51 -13.18 -10.63
N ALA A 59 -19.44 -13.44 -11.93
CA ALA A 59 -20.53 -14.01 -12.71
C ALA A 59 -20.88 -15.45 -12.30
N ASN A 60 -19.90 -16.22 -11.83
CA ASN A 60 -20.08 -17.61 -11.37
C ASN A 60 -20.72 -17.71 -9.96
N ILE A 61 -21.00 -16.59 -9.31
CA ILE A 61 -21.57 -16.55 -7.96
C ILE A 61 -23.10 -16.53 -8.05
N GLU A 62 -23.70 -17.70 -7.93
CA GLU A 62 -25.17 -17.87 -7.95
C GLU A 62 -25.83 -17.66 -6.58
N SER A 63 -25.07 -17.71 -5.48
CA SER A 63 -25.59 -17.55 -4.12
C SER A 63 -24.56 -16.98 -3.14
N VAL A 64 -25.04 -16.41 -2.03
CA VAL A 64 -24.18 -15.92 -0.92
C VAL A 64 -23.33 -17.04 -0.32
N GLN A 65 -23.85 -18.27 -0.30
CA GLN A 65 -23.12 -19.44 0.18
C GLN A 65 -21.95 -19.80 -0.75
N ASN A 66 -22.15 -19.68 -2.06
CA ASN A 66 -21.10 -19.89 -3.06
C ASN A 66 -20.03 -18.79 -3.00
N LEU A 67 -20.43 -17.53 -2.79
CA LEU A 67 -19.48 -16.43 -2.56
C LEU A 67 -18.61 -16.69 -1.33
N TRP A 68 -19.21 -17.12 -0.22
CA TRP A 68 -18.47 -17.40 1.01
C TRP A 68 -17.53 -18.59 0.85
N SER A 69 -17.98 -19.70 0.24
CA SER A 69 -17.14 -20.88 0.05
C SER A 69 -15.94 -20.61 -0.86
N SER A 70 -16.09 -19.75 -1.88
CA SER A 70 -15.04 -19.39 -2.84
C SER A 70 -14.08 -18.29 -2.36
N SER A 71 -14.37 -17.59 -1.26
CA SER A 71 -13.55 -16.45 -0.79
C SER A 71 -13.29 -16.44 0.71
N ARG A 72 -13.53 -17.55 1.41
CA ARG A 72 -13.48 -17.63 2.88
C ARG A 72 -12.14 -17.18 3.45
N PHE A 73 -11.02 -17.62 2.90
CA PHE A 73 -9.70 -17.28 3.43
C PHE A 73 -9.32 -15.84 3.08
N ILE A 74 -9.68 -15.37 1.89
CA ILE A 74 -9.50 -13.97 1.47
C ILE A 74 -10.33 -13.04 2.35
N ALA A 75 -11.58 -13.40 2.66
CA ALA A 75 -12.46 -12.65 3.54
C ALA A 75 -11.88 -12.58 4.97
N VAL A 76 -11.40 -13.71 5.51
CA VAL A 76 -10.74 -13.75 6.83
C VAL A 76 -9.44 -12.93 6.82
N ALA A 77 -8.63 -13.00 5.77
CA ALA A 77 -7.42 -12.21 5.63
C ALA A 77 -7.72 -10.71 5.53
N ALA A 78 -8.77 -10.33 4.79
CA ALA A 78 -9.23 -8.94 4.68
C ALA A 78 -9.71 -8.40 6.03
N ILE A 79 -10.50 -9.17 6.79
CA ILE A 79 -10.93 -8.79 8.15
C ILE A 79 -9.71 -8.63 9.06
N ALA A 80 -8.77 -9.57 9.04
CA ALA A 80 -7.54 -9.49 9.83
C ALA A 80 -6.73 -8.22 9.47
N CYS A 81 -6.62 -7.89 8.19
CA CYS A 81 -5.97 -6.66 7.73
C CYS A 81 -6.67 -5.41 8.25
N VAL A 82 -8.00 -5.34 8.18
CA VAL A 82 -8.77 -4.20 8.71
C VAL A 82 -8.59 -4.06 10.23
N VAL A 83 -8.60 -5.17 10.97
CA VAL A 83 -8.33 -5.17 12.42
C VAL A 83 -6.92 -4.66 12.70
N MET A 84 -5.91 -5.15 11.98
CA MET A 84 -4.54 -4.67 12.12
C MET A 84 -4.41 -3.18 11.78
N PHE A 85 -5.04 -2.69 10.70
CA PHE A 85 -5.07 -1.26 10.40
C PHE A 85 -5.86 -0.43 11.41
N THR A 86 -6.82 -1.02 12.11
CA THR A 86 -7.51 -0.35 13.23
C THR A 86 -6.58 -0.24 14.43
N VAL A 87 -5.89 -1.31 14.81
CA VAL A 87 -4.97 -1.34 15.97
C VAL A 87 -3.76 -0.44 15.74
N PHE A 88 -3.14 -0.54 14.57
CA PHE A 88 -1.93 0.21 14.24
C PHE A 88 -2.23 1.57 13.60
N GLY A 89 -3.26 1.73 12.78
CA GLY A 89 -3.58 3.01 12.12
C GLY A 89 -4.67 3.84 12.81
N GLY A 90 -5.38 3.26 13.78
CA GLY A 90 -6.59 3.83 14.36
C GLY A 90 -7.81 3.68 13.43
N VAL A 91 -8.99 4.09 13.92
CA VAL A 91 -10.27 3.99 13.19
C VAL A 91 -10.23 4.66 11.82
N ARG A 92 -9.57 5.82 11.70
CA ARG A 92 -9.44 6.51 10.41
C ARG A 92 -8.59 5.73 9.41
N GLY A 93 -7.58 4.99 9.88
CA GLY A 93 -6.81 4.07 9.05
C GLY A 93 -7.68 2.94 8.52
N ALA A 94 -8.47 2.31 9.39
CA ALA A 94 -9.39 1.24 9.00
C ALA A 94 -10.46 1.69 7.97
N ILE A 95 -11.05 2.87 8.18
CA ILE A 95 -12.00 3.44 7.21
C ILE A 95 -11.31 3.67 5.87
N ALA A 96 -10.10 4.26 5.88
CA ALA A 96 -9.34 4.48 4.66
C ALA A 96 -9.02 3.17 3.94
N SER A 97 -8.63 2.11 4.66
CA SER A 97 -8.36 0.80 4.03
C SER A 97 -9.61 0.20 3.39
N VAL A 98 -10.76 0.26 4.06
CA VAL A 98 -12.02 -0.30 3.53
C VAL A 98 -12.48 0.48 2.30
N VAL A 99 -12.49 1.81 2.38
CA VAL A 99 -12.90 2.67 1.26
C VAL A 99 -11.96 2.48 0.07
N SER A 100 -10.65 2.44 0.30
CA SER A 100 -9.67 2.21 -0.76
C SER A 100 -9.83 0.84 -1.41
N ALA A 101 -9.93 -0.23 -0.62
CA ALA A 101 -10.12 -1.57 -1.17
C ALA A 101 -11.41 -1.66 -2.00
N ALA A 102 -12.51 -1.09 -1.50
CA ALA A 102 -13.78 -1.04 -2.22
C ALA A 102 -13.66 -0.28 -3.55
N LEU A 103 -13.01 0.90 -3.55
CA LEU A 103 -12.77 1.68 -4.76
C LEU A 103 -11.92 0.92 -5.78
N SER A 104 -10.91 0.16 -5.34
CA SER A 104 -10.09 -0.68 -6.23
C SER A 104 -10.92 -1.78 -6.89
N PHE A 105 -11.76 -2.49 -6.13
CA PHE A 105 -12.64 -3.53 -6.72
C PHE A 105 -13.70 -2.94 -7.66
N VAL A 106 -14.30 -1.80 -7.30
CA VAL A 106 -15.25 -1.11 -8.17
C VAL A 106 -14.57 -0.67 -9.47
N ALA A 107 -13.34 -0.16 -9.41
CA ALA A 107 -12.59 0.22 -10.61
C ALA A 107 -12.34 -0.99 -11.53
N LEU A 108 -11.95 -2.13 -10.97
CA LEU A 108 -11.76 -3.37 -11.75
C LEU A 108 -13.06 -3.89 -12.36
N TYR A 109 -14.17 -3.80 -11.62
CA TYR A 109 -15.48 -4.19 -12.14
C TYR A 109 -15.91 -3.29 -13.31
N VAL A 110 -15.74 -1.97 -13.18
CA VAL A 110 -16.11 -0.99 -14.22
C VAL A 110 -15.25 -1.14 -15.48
N MET A 111 -13.99 -1.55 -15.37
CA MET A 111 -13.13 -1.83 -16.52
C MET A 111 -13.69 -2.96 -17.41
N GLY A 112 -14.37 -3.95 -16.83
CA GLY A 112 -15.05 -5.03 -17.55
C GLY A 112 -14.20 -5.80 -18.57
N GLY A 113 -12.87 -5.85 -18.42
CA GLY A 113 -11.96 -6.46 -19.39
C GLY A 113 -11.86 -5.72 -20.73
N SER A 114 -12.36 -4.49 -20.85
CA SER A 114 -12.32 -3.74 -22.11
C SER A 114 -10.91 -3.21 -22.40
N GLU A 115 -10.28 -3.66 -23.48
CA GLU A 115 -8.93 -3.24 -23.89
C GLU A 115 -8.78 -1.72 -24.11
N SER A 116 -9.87 -1.03 -24.41
CA SER A 116 -9.90 0.43 -24.61
C SER A 116 -9.90 1.24 -23.30
N MET A 117 -10.17 0.62 -22.15
CA MET A 117 -10.38 1.30 -20.86
C MET A 117 -9.14 1.48 -19.96
N PRO A 118 -8.13 0.60 -19.96
CA PRO A 118 -6.98 0.74 -19.08
C PRO A 118 -6.20 2.03 -19.30
N LEU A 119 -5.92 2.40 -20.55
CA LEU A 119 -5.10 3.57 -20.86
C LEU A 119 -5.80 4.89 -20.44
N PRO A 120 -7.10 5.09 -20.76
CA PRO A 120 -7.88 6.18 -20.17
C PRO A 120 -7.95 6.11 -18.64
N MET A 121 -8.09 4.93 -18.03
CA MET A 121 -8.16 4.78 -16.57
C MET A 121 -6.86 5.27 -15.91
N PHE A 122 -5.69 4.79 -16.36
CA PHE A 122 -4.40 5.24 -15.83
C PHE A 122 -4.18 6.73 -16.08
N GLY A 123 -4.52 7.23 -17.28
CA GLY A 123 -4.39 8.64 -17.63
C GLY A 123 -5.27 9.56 -16.78
N ILE A 124 -6.57 9.26 -16.68
CA ILE A 124 -7.54 10.02 -15.87
C ILE A 124 -7.17 9.92 -14.40
N LEU A 125 -6.82 8.74 -13.89
CA LEU A 125 -6.42 8.56 -12.50
C LEU A 125 -5.17 9.39 -12.19
N THR A 126 -4.17 9.40 -13.08
CA THR A 126 -2.96 10.22 -12.93
C THR A 126 -3.29 11.71 -12.93
N LEU A 127 -4.15 12.15 -13.84
CA LEU A 127 -4.57 13.55 -13.92
C LEU A 127 -5.34 13.98 -12.66
N VAL A 128 -6.31 13.19 -12.21
CA VAL A 128 -7.05 13.43 -10.98
C VAL A 128 -6.10 13.43 -9.78
N ALA A 129 -5.16 12.49 -9.71
CA ALA A 129 -4.16 12.43 -8.65
C ALA A 129 -3.29 13.68 -8.60
N LEU A 130 -2.87 14.17 -9.76
CA LEU A 130 -2.05 15.37 -9.90
C LEU A 130 -2.84 16.62 -9.49
N VAL A 131 -4.08 16.77 -9.95
CA VAL A 131 -4.99 17.85 -9.54
C VAL A 131 -5.19 17.82 -8.03
N MET A 132 -5.49 16.64 -7.45
CA MET A 132 -5.66 16.51 -6.01
C MET A 132 -4.37 16.84 -5.23
N LEU A 133 -3.20 16.45 -5.73
CA LEU A 133 -1.91 16.76 -5.11
C LEU A 133 -1.67 18.27 -4.97
N PHE A 134 -2.04 19.05 -5.99
CA PHE A 134 -1.82 20.50 -5.99
C PHE A 134 -2.92 21.29 -5.29
N PHE A 135 -4.18 20.91 -5.43
CA PHE A 135 -5.33 21.71 -5.01
C PHE A 135 -6.01 21.22 -3.73
N VAL A 136 -5.89 19.95 -3.37
CA VAL A 136 -6.62 19.37 -2.23
C VAL A 136 -5.70 19.22 -1.02
N LYS A 137 -6.04 19.90 0.08
CA LYS A 137 -5.33 19.81 1.36
C LYS A 137 -5.81 18.61 2.19
N LEU A 138 -5.59 17.41 1.68
CA LEU A 138 -5.85 16.16 2.39
C LEU A 138 -4.57 15.30 2.45
N SER A 139 -4.44 14.47 3.48
CA SER A 139 -3.30 13.55 3.58
C SER A 139 -3.33 12.48 2.50
N VAL A 140 -4.53 12.01 2.16
CA VAL A 140 -4.81 11.04 1.11
C VAL A 140 -4.37 11.54 -0.26
N SER A 141 -4.65 12.81 -0.60
CA SER A 141 -4.23 13.39 -1.90
C SER A 141 -2.70 13.46 -2.05
N CYS A 142 -1.97 13.62 -0.94
CA CYS A 142 -0.50 13.62 -0.96
C CYS A 142 0.08 12.24 -1.29
N ALA A 143 -0.62 11.14 -1.00
CA ALA A 143 -0.17 9.79 -1.30
C ALA A 143 -0.68 9.24 -2.63
N LEU A 144 -1.75 9.82 -3.20
CA LEU A 144 -2.44 9.28 -4.36
C LEU A 144 -1.59 9.32 -5.65
N PHE A 145 -0.94 10.44 -5.94
CA PHE A 145 -0.04 10.53 -7.11
C PHE A 145 1.22 9.66 -6.96
N PRO A 146 1.93 9.67 -5.82
CA PRO A 146 3.00 8.70 -5.57
C PRO A 146 2.56 7.25 -5.70
N PHE A 147 1.35 6.92 -5.24
CA PHE A 147 0.79 5.58 -5.40
C PHE A 147 0.66 5.23 -6.87
N VAL A 148 -0.02 6.05 -7.69
CA VAL A 148 -0.25 5.76 -9.12
C VAL A 148 1.07 5.52 -9.87
N LEU A 149 2.08 6.38 -9.66
CA LEU A 149 3.39 6.21 -10.30
C LEU A 149 4.09 4.92 -9.84
N SER A 150 4.12 4.67 -8.53
CA SER A 150 4.74 3.46 -8.01
C SER A 150 3.97 2.19 -8.41
N TRP A 151 2.65 2.28 -8.59
CA TRP A 151 1.79 1.18 -8.97
C TRP A 151 1.99 0.81 -10.44
N LEU A 152 2.14 1.79 -11.34
CA LEU A 152 2.60 1.55 -12.72
C LEU A 152 3.94 0.82 -12.75
N PHE A 153 4.89 1.24 -11.91
CA PHE A 153 6.16 0.53 -11.79
C PHE A 153 5.99 -0.92 -11.30
N LEU A 154 5.09 -1.17 -10.33
CA LEU A 154 4.76 -2.52 -9.88
C LEU A 154 4.20 -3.37 -11.02
N THR A 155 3.29 -2.83 -11.85
CA THR A 155 2.74 -3.56 -13.00
C THR A 155 3.83 -3.97 -13.99
N GLY A 156 4.74 -3.05 -14.33
CA GLY A 156 5.87 -3.36 -15.21
C GLY A 156 6.83 -4.40 -14.59
N LEU A 157 7.13 -4.28 -13.29
CA LEU A 157 8.02 -5.23 -12.61
C LEU A 157 7.41 -6.64 -12.54
N LEU A 158 6.09 -6.74 -12.34
CA LEU A 158 5.37 -8.01 -12.36
C LEU A 158 5.29 -8.63 -13.77
N SER A 159 5.22 -7.80 -14.82
CA SER A 159 5.18 -8.30 -16.20
C SER A 159 6.46 -9.01 -16.66
N VAL A 160 7.61 -8.68 -16.06
CA VAL A 160 8.92 -9.25 -16.43
C VAL A 160 9.35 -10.41 -15.53
N LEU A 161 8.64 -10.61 -14.43
CA LEU A 161 8.92 -11.76 -13.57
C LEU A 161 8.55 -13.05 -14.32
N PRO A 162 9.39 -14.10 -14.23
CA PRO A 162 9.11 -15.34 -14.93
C PRO A 162 7.73 -15.86 -14.52
N GLN A 163 6.96 -16.39 -15.48
CA GLN A 163 5.66 -17.05 -15.29
C GLN A 163 5.75 -18.36 -14.46
N LEU A 164 6.79 -18.51 -13.63
CA LEU A 164 7.03 -19.63 -12.71
C LEU A 164 5.84 -19.94 -11.80
N VAL A 165 4.94 -18.97 -11.63
CA VAL A 165 3.61 -19.13 -11.07
C VAL A 165 2.72 -18.30 -11.96
N GLU A 166 1.88 -18.90 -12.81
CA GLU A 166 0.73 -18.20 -13.36
C GLU A 166 -0.09 -17.74 -12.17
N PRO A 167 -0.04 -16.45 -11.82
CA PRO A 167 -0.90 -15.95 -10.77
C PRO A 167 -2.29 -16.03 -11.40
N SER A 168 -3.27 -16.54 -10.68
CA SER A 168 -4.63 -16.14 -11.00
C SER A 168 -4.59 -14.61 -11.09
N TRP A 169 -5.04 -14.02 -12.20
CA TRP A 169 -4.94 -12.57 -12.41
C TRP A 169 -5.63 -11.78 -11.26
N LEU A 170 -6.51 -12.45 -10.52
CA LEU A 170 -7.06 -12.07 -9.22
C LEU A 170 -6.02 -11.81 -8.11
N VAL A 171 -4.87 -12.49 -8.08
CA VAL A 171 -3.72 -12.20 -7.19
C VAL A 171 -3.32 -10.73 -7.34
N TRP A 172 -3.19 -10.27 -8.58
CA TRP A 172 -2.82 -8.90 -8.87
C TRP A 172 -3.92 -7.92 -8.41
N ALA A 173 -5.20 -8.28 -8.57
CA ALA A 173 -6.33 -7.48 -8.08
C ALA A 173 -6.26 -7.29 -6.56
N VAL A 174 -6.08 -8.40 -5.81
CA VAL A 174 -6.02 -8.40 -4.35
C VAL A 174 -4.78 -7.64 -3.85
N LEU A 175 -3.61 -7.87 -4.46
CA LEU A 175 -2.38 -7.13 -4.13
C LEU A 175 -2.51 -5.64 -4.43
N SER A 176 -3.16 -5.26 -5.53
CA SER A 176 -3.39 -3.86 -5.90
C SER A 176 -4.35 -3.18 -4.92
N ALA A 177 -5.46 -3.84 -4.57
CA ALA A 177 -6.41 -3.35 -3.57
C ALA A 177 -5.74 -3.19 -2.19
N PHE A 178 -4.94 -4.17 -1.77
CA PHE A 178 -4.19 -4.11 -0.52
C PHE A 178 -3.08 -3.05 -0.53
N GLY A 179 -2.38 -2.90 -1.65
CA GLY A 179 -1.38 -1.85 -1.86
C GLY A 179 -1.98 -0.46 -1.76
N PHE A 180 -3.14 -0.26 -2.39
CA PHE A 180 -3.88 1.01 -2.32
C PHE A 180 -4.39 1.30 -0.91
N ALA A 181 -4.97 0.29 -0.24
CA ALA A 181 -5.38 0.39 1.15
C ALA A 181 -4.21 0.75 2.07
N SER A 182 -3.06 0.08 1.93
CA SER A 182 -1.84 0.33 2.70
C SER A 182 -1.29 1.74 2.47
N ALA A 183 -1.30 2.22 1.22
CA ALA A 183 -0.89 3.57 0.85
C ALA A 183 -1.79 4.63 1.50
N MET A 184 -3.11 4.42 1.51
CA MET A 184 -4.05 5.36 2.10
C MET A 184 -4.03 5.34 3.62
N VAL A 185 -3.86 4.18 4.26
CA VAL A 185 -3.63 4.09 5.70
C VAL A 185 -2.34 4.84 6.07
N LEU A 186 -1.24 4.63 5.34
CA LEU A 186 0.01 5.37 5.55
C LEU A 186 -0.21 6.87 5.47
N SER A 187 -0.95 7.33 4.46
CA SER A 187 -1.26 8.74 4.29
C SER A 187 -2.02 9.31 5.48
N VAL A 188 -3.02 8.60 6.00
CA VAL A 188 -3.86 9.04 7.12
C VAL A 188 -3.06 9.07 8.42
N VAL A 189 -2.23 8.06 8.67
CA VAL A 189 -1.36 8.00 9.85
C VAL A 189 -0.28 9.09 9.78
N ALA A 190 0.35 9.30 8.62
CA ALA A 190 1.31 10.38 8.42
C ALA A 190 0.65 11.76 8.61
N GLY A 191 -0.56 11.96 8.07
CA GLY A 191 -1.36 13.16 8.25
C GLY A 191 -1.68 13.45 9.72
N LYS A 192 -1.96 12.40 10.52
CA LYS A 192 -2.15 12.54 11.97
C LYS A 192 -0.90 13.07 12.68
N HIS A 193 0.28 12.54 12.35
CA HIS A 193 1.55 13.00 12.92
C HIS A 193 1.92 14.43 12.48
N LEU A 194 1.69 14.77 11.21
CA LEU A 194 1.85 16.13 10.69
C LEU A 194 0.91 17.12 11.37
N GLY A 195 -0.34 16.74 11.59
CA GLY A 195 -1.31 17.53 12.34
C GLY A 195 -0.91 17.76 13.80
N ALA A 196 -0.14 16.84 14.39
CA ALA A 196 0.47 17.01 15.71
C ALA A 196 1.73 17.92 15.71
N GLY A 197 2.20 18.34 14.54
CA GLY A 197 3.32 19.27 14.39
C GLY A 197 4.69 18.60 14.16
N ASP A 198 4.73 17.28 13.99
CA ASP A 198 5.95 16.55 13.61
C ASP A 198 6.51 17.06 12.26
N PRO A 199 7.85 17.08 12.08
CA PRO A 199 8.44 17.38 10.78
C PRO A 199 8.09 16.30 9.76
N GLN A 200 7.99 16.65 8.48
CA GLN A 200 7.56 15.75 7.39
C GLN A 200 8.26 14.40 7.40
N ALA A 201 9.60 14.37 7.35
CA ALA A 201 10.36 13.12 7.36
C ALA A 201 10.07 12.29 8.62
N GLY A 202 9.97 12.94 9.78
CA GLY A 202 9.67 12.27 11.05
C GLY A 202 8.25 11.69 11.10
N ALA A 203 7.26 12.40 10.56
CA ALA A 203 5.88 11.94 10.48
C ALA A 203 5.75 10.71 9.56
N LEU A 204 6.41 10.74 8.39
CA LEU A 204 6.44 9.63 7.44
C LEU A 204 7.15 8.40 8.03
N ILE A 205 8.32 8.57 8.65
CA ILE A 205 9.05 7.46 9.30
C ILE A 205 8.22 6.85 10.43
N LYS A 206 7.58 7.67 11.29
CA LYS A 206 6.71 7.18 12.37
C LYS A 206 5.53 6.39 11.81
N ALA A 207 4.86 6.90 10.79
CA ALA A 207 3.74 6.23 10.14
C ALA A 207 4.16 4.91 9.50
N ALA A 208 5.26 4.89 8.74
CA ALA A 208 5.78 3.67 8.11
C ALA A 208 6.25 2.64 9.14
N LYS A 209 6.90 3.07 10.23
CA LYS A 209 7.28 2.18 11.34
C LYS A 209 6.06 1.53 11.98
N GLN A 210 5.00 2.32 12.23
CA GLN A 210 3.75 1.84 12.80
C GLN A 210 3.02 0.86 11.86
N LEU A 211 3.16 1.07 10.54
CA LEU A 211 2.51 0.24 9.53
C LEU A 211 3.37 -0.90 8.99
N MET A 212 4.62 -1.04 9.43
CA MET A 212 5.50 -2.09 8.90
C MET A 212 4.93 -3.49 9.15
N THR A 213 4.51 -3.76 10.39
CA THR A 213 3.89 -5.02 10.78
C THR A 213 2.58 -5.29 10.04
N PRO A 214 1.56 -4.41 10.06
CA PRO A 214 0.29 -4.69 9.39
C PRO A 214 0.43 -4.83 7.87
N VAL A 215 1.37 -4.12 7.23
CA VAL A 215 1.61 -4.26 5.79
C VAL A 215 2.27 -5.60 5.45
N LEU A 216 3.32 -6.00 6.19
CA LEU A 216 4.01 -7.27 5.91
C LEU A 216 3.15 -8.48 6.31
N VAL A 217 2.54 -8.48 7.50
CA VAL A 217 1.68 -9.58 7.92
C VAL A 217 0.43 -9.65 7.05
N GLY A 218 -0.16 -8.50 6.67
CA GLY A 218 -1.31 -8.45 5.77
C GLY A 218 -0.99 -8.99 4.38
N ALA A 219 0.16 -8.60 3.79
CA ALA A 219 0.61 -9.15 2.52
C ALA A 219 0.81 -10.67 2.59
N LEU A 220 1.44 -11.17 3.66
CA LEU A 220 1.64 -12.59 3.87
C LEU A 220 0.31 -13.35 3.99
N LEU A 221 -0.63 -12.83 4.77
CA LEU A 221 -1.96 -13.43 4.94
C LEU A 221 -2.75 -13.46 3.63
N LEU A 222 -2.69 -12.37 2.85
CA LEU A 222 -3.38 -12.30 1.57
C LEU A 222 -2.78 -13.29 0.56
N ILE A 223 -1.47 -13.31 0.41
CA ILE A 223 -0.79 -14.25 -0.50
C ILE A 223 -1.06 -15.70 -0.08
N ALA A 224 -1.02 -15.99 1.22
CA ALA A 224 -1.37 -17.31 1.74
C ALA A 224 -2.85 -17.65 1.45
N SER A 225 -3.77 -16.71 1.67
CA SER A 225 -5.21 -16.94 1.41
C SER A 225 -5.51 -17.21 -0.06
N ILE A 226 -4.82 -16.51 -0.97
CA ILE A 226 -4.97 -16.68 -2.41
C ILE A 226 -4.51 -18.08 -2.83
N ALA A 227 -3.44 -18.61 -2.25
CA ALA A 227 -2.97 -19.97 -2.51
C ALA A 227 -4.01 -21.05 -2.13
N PHE A 228 -4.94 -20.75 -1.21
CA PHE A 228 -5.98 -21.68 -0.79
C PHE A 228 -7.34 -21.45 -1.48
N ASP A 229 -7.74 -20.21 -1.72
CA ASP A 229 -9.06 -19.86 -2.28
C ASP A 229 -9.07 -19.76 -3.82
N MET A 230 -7.93 -19.42 -4.43
CA MET A 230 -7.82 -19.23 -5.89
C MET A 230 -6.62 -20.04 -6.43
N PRO A 231 -6.63 -21.37 -6.27
CA PRO A 231 -5.61 -22.21 -6.86
C PRO A 231 -5.58 -21.97 -8.38
N ALA A 232 -4.39 -21.94 -8.96
CA ALA A 232 -4.24 -21.83 -10.40
C ALA A 232 -5.03 -22.97 -11.07
N GLU A 233 -5.86 -22.64 -12.06
CA GLU A 233 -6.42 -23.60 -13.00
C GLU A 233 -5.29 -24.10 -13.91
N ALA A 234 -4.33 -24.84 -13.35
CA ALA A 234 -3.21 -25.42 -14.07
C ALA A 234 -3.28 -26.95 -13.97
N SER A 235 -3.71 -27.52 -15.09
CA SER A 235 -3.56 -28.91 -15.57
C SER A 235 -4.27 -30.03 -14.80
N GLU A 236 -4.91 -30.92 -15.58
CA GLU A 236 -5.41 -32.24 -15.17
C GLU A 236 -4.34 -33.16 -14.54
N GLU A 237 -3.08 -32.71 -14.46
CA GLU A 237 -2.03 -33.30 -13.65
C GLU A 237 -1.85 -32.45 -12.38
N ALA A 238 -2.41 -32.97 -11.29
CA ALA A 238 -2.48 -32.33 -9.97
C ALA A 238 -1.29 -31.40 -9.63
N PRO A 239 -1.50 -30.08 -9.51
CA PRO A 239 -0.45 -29.18 -9.05
C PRO A 239 -0.22 -29.47 -7.57
N SER A 240 0.81 -30.25 -7.28
CA SER A 240 1.25 -30.50 -5.91
C SER A 240 1.47 -29.14 -5.21
N VAL A 241 0.89 -28.98 -4.02
CA VAL A 241 0.95 -27.79 -3.14
C VAL A 241 2.38 -27.22 -2.98
N THR A 242 3.40 -28.01 -3.31
CA THR A 242 4.82 -27.67 -3.32
C THR A 242 5.30 -26.76 -4.45
N SER A 243 4.63 -26.65 -5.61
CA SER A 243 5.11 -25.83 -6.73
C SER A 243 4.78 -24.32 -6.62
N ASN A 244 3.80 -23.93 -5.80
CA ASN A 244 3.31 -22.54 -5.73
C ASN A 244 3.95 -21.69 -4.61
N ILE A 245 4.72 -22.30 -3.71
CA ILE A 245 5.38 -21.60 -2.58
C ILE A 245 6.46 -20.61 -3.05
N PRO A 246 7.35 -20.95 -4.01
CA PRO A 246 8.39 -20.04 -4.46
C PRO A 246 7.83 -18.75 -5.08
N GLY A 247 6.76 -18.84 -5.88
CA GLY A 247 6.14 -17.63 -6.45
C GLY A 247 5.38 -16.81 -5.41
N ALA A 248 4.68 -17.44 -4.47
CA ALA A 248 4.07 -16.72 -3.35
C ALA A 248 5.11 -15.91 -2.53
N LEU A 249 6.27 -16.51 -2.24
CA LEU A 249 7.39 -15.82 -1.60
C LEU A 249 7.93 -14.68 -2.46
N LEU A 250 8.01 -14.88 -3.77
CA LEU A 250 8.44 -13.86 -4.71
C LEU A 250 7.46 -12.67 -4.75
N TYR A 251 6.15 -12.90 -4.85
CA TYR A 251 5.12 -11.86 -4.78
C TYR A 251 5.16 -11.09 -3.46
N PHE A 252 5.39 -11.79 -2.34
CA PHE A 252 5.54 -11.17 -1.03
C PHE A 252 6.76 -10.24 -0.98
N ALA A 253 7.92 -10.74 -1.44
CA ALA A 253 9.16 -9.98 -1.49
C ALA A 253 9.03 -8.75 -2.40
N VAL A 254 8.47 -8.94 -3.60
CA VAL A 254 8.21 -7.86 -4.57
C VAL A 254 7.28 -6.80 -3.99
N PHE A 255 6.19 -7.21 -3.34
CA PHE A 255 5.27 -6.27 -2.70
C PHE A 255 5.95 -5.48 -1.57
N GLY A 256 6.74 -6.15 -0.72
CA GLY A 256 7.49 -5.50 0.36
C GLY A 256 8.53 -4.50 -0.16
N VAL A 257 9.29 -4.90 -1.19
CA VAL A 257 10.26 -4.03 -1.87
C VAL A 257 9.56 -2.84 -2.50
N TRP A 258 8.46 -3.07 -3.23
CA TRP A 258 7.64 -2.02 -3.82
C TRP A 258 7.15 -1.02 -2.76
N PHE A 259 6.54 -1.50 -1.67
CA PHE A 259 5.95 -0.60 -0.68
C PHE A 259 7.01 0.24 0.06
N PHE A 260 8.07 -0.40 0.56
CA PHE A 260 9.05 0.26 1.44
C PHE A 260 10.23 0.92 0.71
N SER A 261 10.60 0.42 -0.47
CA SER A 261 11.77 0.92 -1.21
C SER A 261 11.40 1.82 -2.37
N PHE A 262 10.15 1.78 -2.84
CA PHE A 262 9.69 2.57 -3.98
C PHE A 262 8.55 3.53 -3.61
N PHE A 263 7.40 3.02 -3.18
CA PHE A 263 6.25 3.85 -2.82
C PHE A 263 6.55 4.79 -1.63
N PHE A 264 7.06 4.28 -0.52
CA PHE A 264 7.34 5.09 0.68
C PHE A 264 8.33 6.26 0.40
N PRO A 265 9.47 6.03 -0.26
CA PRO A 265 10.36 7.12 -0.66
C PRO A 265 9.72 8.12 -1.62
N MET A 266 8.93 7.64 -2.60
CA MET A 266 8.18 8.50 -3.53
C MET A 266 7.16 9.38 -2.80
N ALA A 267 6.43 8.80 -1.85
CA ALA A 267 5.47 9.53 -1.03
C ALA A 267 6.16 10.71 -0.35
N SER A 268 7.43 10.60 0.06
CA SER A 268 8.15 11.70 0.72
C SER A 268 8.37 12.96 -0.13
N PHE A 269 8.19 12.92 -1.44
CA PHE A 269 8.30 14.09 -2.32
C PHE A 269 7.02 14.91 -2.43
N ALA A 270 5.88 14.38 -1.96
CA ALA A 270 4.63 15.12 -1.96
C ALA A 270 4.69 16.32 -1.00
N PRO A 271 3.86 17.37 -1.21
CA PRO A 271 3.91 18.61 -0.43
C PRO A 271 3.22 18.48 0.94
N TRP A 272 3.69 17.55 1.77
CA TRP A 272 3.15 17.25 3.10
C TRP A 272 3.20 18.42 4.07
N GLU A 273 4.11 19.38 3.86
CA GLU A 273 4.27 20.57 4.70
C GLU A 273 2.97 21.38 4.81
N ARG A 274 2.12 21.34 3.77
CA ARG A 274 0.81 22.00 3.72
C ARG A 274 -0.17 21.48 4.78
N LEU A 275 0.06 20.28 5.29
CA LEU A 275 -0.79 19.60 6.28
C LEU A 275 -0.26 19.76 7.71
N ARG A 276 0.92 20.36 7.88
CA ARG A 276 1.54 20.55 9.19
C ARG A 276 0.82 21.64 9.96
N SER A 277 0.50 21.38 11.22
CA SER A 277 -0.06 22.43 12.08
C SER A 277 1.01 23.49 12.40
N GLY A 278 0.67 24.76 12.17
CA GLY A 278 1.57 25.90 12.49
C GLY A 278 1.79 26.10 13.99
N THR A 279 0.86 25.60 14.82
CA THR A 279 0.99 25.57 16.28
C THR A 279 1.58 24.22 16.70
N ARG A 280 2.87 24.17 17.00
CA ARG A 280 3.44 23.02 17.71
C ARG A 280 2.72 22.94 19.06
N ARG A 281 1.81 21.98 19.26
CA ARG A 281 1.35 21.61 20.60
C ARG A 281 2.55 21.00 21.30
N VAL A 282 3.38 21.85 21.88
CA VAL A 282 4.37 21.43 22.85
C VAL A 282 3.54 21.01 24.05
N GLU A 283 3.19 19.73 24.12
CA GLU A 283 2.85 19.11 25.38
C GLU A 283 4.11 19.21 26.24
N MET A 284 4.32 20.36 26.88
CA MET A 284 5.12 20.42 28.08
C MET A 284 4.36 19.55 29.06
N LYS A 285 4.70 18.26 29.09
CA LYS A 285 4.60 17.49 30.31
C LYS A 285 5.48 18.23 31.30
N ASP A 286 4.90 19.23 31.95
CA ASP A 286 5.40 19.80 33.18
C ASP A 286 5.49 18.63 34.15
N LYS A 287 6.64 17.94 34.08
CA LYS A 287 7.24 17.33 35.24
C LYS A 287 7.48 18.49 36.18
N LYS A 288 6.43 18.82 36.94
CA LYS A 288 6.49 19.63 38.14
C LYS A 288 7.47 18.90 39.06
N LYS A 289 8.76 19.16 38.85
CA LYS A 289 9.79 18.95 39.87
C LYS A 289 9.27 19.75 41.06
N SER A 290 8.93 19.08 42.14
CA SER A 290 8.69 19.75 43.42
C SER A 290 10.01 20.41 43.83
N ALA A 291 10.17 21.65 43.42
CA ALA A 291 11.24 22.49 43.90
C ALA A 291 10.93 22.85 45.36
N ALA A 292 11.85 22.43 46.24
CA ALA A 292 12.17 23.05 47.52
C ALA A 292 11.09 23.07 48.62
N LYS A 293 11.15 22.08 49.52
CA LYS A 293 11.10 22.36 50.97
C LYS A 293 12.47 22.05 51.58
N SER A 294 13.41 22.95 51.35
CA SER A 294 14.65 23.06 52.12
C SER A 294 14.70 24.46 52.76
N LYS A 295 14.43 24.47 54.07
CA LYS A 295 14.91 25.38 55.13
C LYS A 295 14.70 26.91 55.03
N LYS A 296 13.97 27.43 56.02
CA LYS A 296 14.42 28.48 56.98
C LYS A 296 13.45 28.49 58.18
N LYS A 297 13.86 27.94 59.34
CA LYS A 297 14.31 28.64 60.57
C LYS A 297 13.31 29.66 61.14
N LYS A 298 12.65 29.28 62.24
CA LYS A 298 12.77 29.94 63.55
C LYS A 298 12.69 28.87 64.62
#